data_AF-A0A7U9SHG0-F1
#
_entry.id   AF-A0A7U9SHG0-F1
#
_cell.length_a   1.000
_cell.length_b   1.000
_cell.length_c   1.000
_cell.angle_alpha   90.00
_cell.angle_beta   90.00
_cell.angle_gamma   90.00
#
_symmetry.space_group_name_H-M   'P 1'
#
loop_
_entity.id
_entity.type
_entity.pdbx_description
1 polymer ?
#
loop_
_entity_poly.entity_id
_entity_poly.type
_entity_poly.pdbx_seq_one_letter_code
_entity_poly.pdbx_strand_id
1 'polypeptide(L)'
;MKQKVVYVASRVSGNLQKNIIDAKSYCRYCVLQGVVPIVLHLMYVGALNDENPTERKLGMDLGISILQMGFIDECGSLLIRMGRVKE
;
A
#
# COMPACT_ATOMS: atom_id res chain seq x y z
N MET A 1 -20.90 -11.30 6.25
CA MET A 1 -19.91 -10.67 7.15
C MET A 1 -19.17 -9.61 6.36
N LYS A 2 -18.97 -8.41 6.91
CA LYS A 2 -18.21 -7.33 6.28
C LYS A 2 -16.73 -7.52 6.64
N GLN A 3 -15.85 -7.75 5.66
CA GLN A 3 -14.41 -7.76 5.90
C GLN A 3 -13.92 -6.32 6.14
N LYS A 4 -12.95 -6.16 7.05
CA LYS A 4 -12.26 -4.87 7.23
C LYS A 4 -11.44 -4.55 5.99
N VAL A 5 -11.40 -3.29 5.59
CA VAL A 5 -10.57 -2.77 4.50
C VAL A 5 -9.36 -2.04 5.09
N VAL A 6 -8.17 -2.47 4.70
CA VAL A 6 -6.91 -1.93 5.21
C VAL A 6 -6.10 -1.29 4.09
N TYR A 7 -5.66 -0.07 4.30
CA TYR A 7 -4.68 0.56 3.41
C TYR A 7 -3.26 0.09 3.75
N VAL A 8 -2.54 -0.43 2.75
CA VAL A 8 -1.15 -0.90 2.92
C VAL A 8 -0.19 0.17 2.44
N ALA A 9 0.35 0.94 3.39
CA ALA A 9 1.41 1.91 3.12
C ALA A 9 2.78 1.19 3.12
N SER A 10 3.41 1.05 1.95
CA SER A 10 4.77 0.52 1.80
C SER A 10 5.69 1.53 1.10
N ARG A 11 7.00 1.39 1.27
CA ARG A 11 7.99 2.25 0.60
C ARG A 11 8.05 1.91 -0.89
N VAL A 12 8.18 2.94 -1.74
CA VAL A 12 8.28 2.79 -3.20
C VAL A 12 9.60 3.34 -3.76
N SER A 13 10.27 4.25 -3.03
CA SER A 13 11.55 4.85 -3.46
C SER A 13 12.74 3.89 -3.33
N GLY A 14 13.73 4.05 -4.20
CA GLY A 14 14.99 3.29 -4.16
C GLY A 14 14.89 1.99 -4.96
N ASN A 15 15.05 0.84 -4.31
CA ASN A 15 15.01 -0.45 -5.00
C ASN A 15 13.55 -0.87 -5.28
N LEU A 16 13.04 -0.45 -6.44
CA LEU A 16 11.66 -0.70 -6.87
C LEU A 16 11.31 -2.21 -6.86
N GLN A 17 12.19 -3.08 -7.35
CA GLN A 17 11.92 -4.52 -7.38
C GLN A 17 11.72 -5.10 -5.98
N LYS A 18 12.61 -4.75 -5.04
CA LYS A 18 12.48 -5.17 -3.64
C LYS A 18 11.19 -4.63 -3.03
N ASN A 19 10.90 -3.36 -3.25
CA ASN A 19 9.70 -2.71 -2.73
C ASN A 19 8.41 -3.39 -3.22
N ILE A 20 8.36 -3.80 -4.49
CA ILE A 20 7.23 -4.56 -5.06
C ILE A 20 7.09 -5.92 -4.38
N ILE A 21 8.19 -6.64 -4.13
CA ILE A 21 8.18 -7.94 -3.44
C ILE A 21 7.64 -7.77 -2.01
N ASP A 22 8.14 -6.79 -1.27
CA ASP A 22 7.72 -6.50 0.10
C ASP A 22 6.23 -6.16 0.14
N ALA A 23 5.77 -5.27 -0.74
CA ALA A 23 4.36 -4.91 -0.89
C ALA A 23 3.44 -6.11 -1.17
N LYS A 24 3.85 -7.01 -2.06
CA LYS A 24 3.11 -8.25 -2.36
C LYS A 24 3.04 -9.16 -1.13
N SER A 25 4.11 -9.24 -0.34
CA SER A 25 4.12 -10.03 0.90
C SER A 25 3.13 -9.50 1.94
N TYR A 26 3.03 -8.17 2.10
CA TYR A 26 2.08 -7.53 3.00
C TYR A 26 0.64 -7.73 2.54
N CYS A 27 0.40 -7.57 1.24
CA CYS A 27 -0.89 -7.87 0.61
C CYS A 27 -1.34 -9.30 0.93
N ARG A 28 -0.44 -10.28 0.72
CA ARG A 28 -0.71 -11.69 1.03
C ARG A 28 -1.00 -11.90 2.51
N TYR A 29 -0.24 -11.27 3.40
CA TYR A 29 -0.48 -11.36 4.85
C TYR A 29 -1.88 -10.87 5.21
N CYS A 30 -2.30 -9.69 4.74
CA CYS A 30 -3.64 -9.13 4.97
C CYS A 30 -4.75 -10.08 4.49
N VAL A 31 -4.61 -10.63 3.28
CA VAL A 31 -5.58 -11.61 2.74
C VAL A 31 -5.68 -12.83 3.66
N LEU A 32 -4.55 -13.37 4.15
CA LEU A 32 -4.52 -14.50 5.07
C LEU A 32 -5.13 -14.19 6.44
N GLN A 33 -5.16 -12.92 6.86
CA GLN A 33 -5.85 -12.46 8.07
C GLN A 33 -7.35 -12.20 7.85
N GLY A 34 -7.87 -12.40 6.63
CA GLY A 34 -9.30 -12.20 6.33
C GLY A 34 -9.72 -10.74 6.17
N VAL A 35 -8.77 -9.83 5.92
CA VAL A 35 -9.03 -8.41 5.63
C VAL A 35 -8.78 -8.11 4.15
N VAL A 36 -9.38 -7.03 3.63
CA VAL A 36 -9.25 -6.57 2.24
C VAL A 36 -8.13 -5.54 2.15
N PRO A 37 -6.97 -5.86 1.55
CA PRO A 37 -5.89 -4.90 1.40
C PRO A 37 -6.11 -3.97 0.18
N ILE A 38 -5.87 -2.68 0.37
CA ILE A 38 -5.74 -1.68 -0.69
C ILE A 38 -4.27 -1.27 -0.80
N VAL A 39 -3.62 -1.67 -1.89
CA VAL A 39 -2.17 -1.50 -2.11
C VAL A 39 -1.93 -0.57 -3.29
N LEU A 40 -2.23 0.72 -3.09
CA LEU A 40 -2.27 1.74 -4.16
C LEU A 40 -1.01 1.83 -5.01
N HIS A 41 0.16 1.72 -4.39
CA HIS A 41 1.42 1.76 -5.12
C HIS A 41 1.56 0.60 -6.10
N LEU A 42 1.07 -0.61 -5.78
CA LEU A 42 1.08 -1.72 -6.74
C LEU A 42 0.07 -1.52 -7.88
N MET A 43 -1.00 -0.74 -7.68
CA MET A 43 -1.99 -0.49 -8.72
C MET A 43 -1.46 0.41 -9.84
N TYR A 44 -0.55 1.33 -9.51
CA TYR A 44 0.01 2.28 -10.48
C TYR A 44 1.40 1.91 -11.01
N VAL A 45 2.10 0.97 -10.37
CA VAL A 45 3.36 0.44 -10.89
C VAL A 45 3.15 -0.12 -12.30
N GLY A 46 3.88 0.41 -13.29
CA GLY A 46 3.77 0.04 -14.70
C GLY A 46 2.67 0.78 -15.46
N ALA A 47 1.73 1.43 -14.77
CA ALA A 47 0.77 2.36 -15.36
C ALA A 47 1.27 3.83 -15.31
N LEU A 48 2.05 4.17 -14.28
CA LEU A 48 2.71 5.46 -14.10
C LEU A 48 4.23 5.26 -14.00
N ASN A 49 4.99 6.22 -14.50
CA ASN A 49 6.44 6.28 -14.38
C ASN A 49 6.83 7.00 -13.08
N ASP A 50 7.30 6.23 -12.11
CA ASP A 50 7.76 6.73 -10.81
C ASP A 50 9.01 7.63 -10.89
N GLU A 51 9.78 7.57 -11.98
CA GLU A 51 10.92 8.45 -12.24
C GLU A 51 10.48 9.82 -12.79
N ASN A 52 9.25 9.92 -13.31
CA ASN A 52 8.65 11.18 -13.72
C ASN A 52 7.98 11.86 -12.50
N PRO A 53 8.45 13.05 -12.06
CA PRO A 53 7.91 13.71 -10.87
C PRO A 53 6.42 14.03 -10.95
N THR A 54 5.90 14.32 -12.14
CA THR A 54 4.49 14.65 -12.37
C THR A 54 3.62 13.42 -12.20
N GLU A 55 4.00 12.30 -12.80
CA GLU A 55 3.26 11.04 -12.68
C GLU A 55 3.36 10.46 -11.27
N ARG A 56 4.54 10.58 -10.64
CA ARG A 56 4.72 10.25 -9.23
C ARG A 56 3.77 11.03 -8.34
N LYS A 57 3.63 12.35 -8.56
CA LYS A 57 2.69 13.19 -7.81
C LYS A 57 1.24 12.75 -8.04
N LEU A 58 0.87 12.46 -9.29
CA LEU A 58 -0.45 11.95 -9.62
C LEU A 58 -0.78 10.66 -8.86
N GLY A 59 0.14 9.69 -8.84
CA GLY A 59 -0.05 8.44 -8.08
C GLY A 59 -0.23 8.65 -6.58
N MET A 60 0.51 9.61 -5.99
CA MET A 60 0.34 9.99 -4.58
C MET A 60 -1.00 10.65 -4.30
N ASP A 61 -1.43 11.59 -5.14
CA ASP A 61 -2.70 12.31 -5.00
C ASP A 61 -3.91 11.37 -5.12
N LEU A 62 -3.85 10.41 -6.06
CA LEU A 62 -4.84 9.34 -6.16
C LEU A 62 -4.86 8.47 -4.89
N GLY A 63 -3.68 8.17 -4.33
CA GLY A 63 -3.55 7.44 -3.09
C GLY A 63 -4.25 8.11 -1.91
N ILE A 64 -4.02 9.42 -1.76
CA ILE A 64 -4.69 10.26 -0.75
C ILE A 64 -6.20 10.31 -0.98
N SER A 65 -6.64 10.41 -2.24
CA SER A 65 -8.06 10.47 -2.58
C SER A 65 -8.81 9.22 -2.09
N ILE A 66 -8.24 8.02 -2.27
CA ILE A 66 -8.83 6.79 -1.73
C ILE A 66 -8.95 6.81 -0.20
N LEU A 67 -7.91 7.29 0.50
CA LEU A 67 -7.95 7.40 1.96
C LEU A 67 -9.10 8.29 2.44
N GLN A 68 -9.45 9.31 1.66
CA GLN A 68 -10.54 10.24 1.95
C GLN A 68 -11.94 9.70 1.63
N MET A 69 -12.07 8.60 0.87
CA MET A 69 -13.38 8.04 0.49
C MET A 69 -14.13 7.36 1.64
N GLY A 70 -13.53 7.24 2.83
CA GLY A 70 -14.24 6.83 4.05
C GLY A 70 -14.60 5.34 4.16
N PHE A 71 -14.14 4.50 3.23
CA PHE A 71 -14.33 3.05 3.27
C PHE A 71 -13.11 2.28 3.80
N ILE A 72 -12.00 2.95 4.06
CA ILE A 72 -10.82 2.37 4.68
C ILE A 72 -11.05 2.31 6.19
N ASP A 73 -11.15 1.10 6.74
CA ASP A 73 -11.38 0.89 8.17
C ASP A 73 -10.09 1.13 8.98
N GLU A 74 -8.92 0.87 8.39
CA GLU A 74 -7.63 1.03 9.07
C GLU A 74 -6.50 1.39 8.10
N CYS A 75 -5.59 2.26 8.55
CA CYS A 75 -4.38 2.61 7.83
C CYS A 75 -3.22 1.80 8.42
N GLY A 76 -2.87 0.68 7.79
CA GLY A 76 -1.72 -0.11 8.17
C GLY A 76 -0.45 0.60 7.73
N SER A 77 0.10 1.45 8.60
CA SER A 77 1.50 1.86 8.44
C SER A 77 2.36 0.65 8.79
N LEU A 78 2.59 -0.25 7.83
CA LEU A 78 3.71 -1.19 7.88
C LEU A 78 5.01 -0.38 7.68
N LEU A 79 5.22 0.59 8.57
CA LEU A 79 6.48 1.27 8.78
C LEU A 79 7.43 0.24 9.38
N ILE A 80 8.17 -0.44 8.49
CA ILE A 80 9.60 -0.70 8.67
C ILE A 80 9.93 -1.31 10.04
N ARG A 81 9.31 -2.45 10.37
CA ARG A 81 9.83 -3.31 11.43
C ARG A 81 9.32 -4.72 11.25
N MET A 82 9.93 -5.45 10.31
CA MET A 82 10.17 -6.88 10.49
C MET A 82 11.00 -7.05 11.78
N GLY A 83 10.35 -6.93 12.94
CA GLY A 83 10.99 -6.93 14.24
C GLY A 83 10.12 -6.59 15.44
N ARG A 84 8.95 -5.94 15.31
CA ARG A 84 7.96 -5.84 16.40
C ARG A 84 6.56 -5.65 15.84
N VAL A 85 5.82 -6.75 15.74
CA VAL A 85 4.38 -6.73 16.03
C VAL A 85 4.30 -6.36 17.50
N LYS A 86 3.79 -5.16 17.83
CA LYS A 86 3.36 -4.88 19.20
C LYS A 86 1.85 -5.06 19.21
N GLU A 87 1.45 -5.94 20.11
CA GLU A 87 0.10 -6.13 20.67
C GLU A 87 -0.64 -4.80 20.90
#